data_AF-A0A7S1CUX2-F1
#
_entry.id   AF-A0A7S1CUX2-F1
#
_cell.length_a   1.000
_cell.length_b   1.000
_cell.length_c   1.000
_cell.angle_alpha   90.00
_cell.angle_beta   90.00
_cell.angle_gamma   90.00
#
_symmetry.space_group_name_H-M   'P 1'
#
loop_
_entity.id
_entity.type
_entity.pdbx_description
1 polymer ?
#
loop_
_entity_poly.entity_id
_entity_poly.type
_entity_poly.pdbx_seq_one_letter_code
_entity_poly.pdbx_strand_id
1 'polypeptide(L)'
;RHGVHFVERHHKHAYQNKIEQCLEALFDGDSYELCLTNMLSTVQEHVDPLSLYNKLRRVNPAPYSAYMDFSKCIKGPKICCSSPERFLSGTRNGRLEAKPIKGTARRDLTDSTNDARIADCLYHSEKDRAENLMIVDLLRNDLG
;
A
#
# COMPACT_ATOMS: atom_id res chain seq x y z
N ARG A 1 3.46 27.06 -6.05
CA ARG A 1 2.87 25.70 -6.16
C ARG A 1 1.56 25.85 -6.92
N HIS A 2 1.52 25.57 -8.23
CA HIS A 2 0.25 25.58 -8.96
C HIS A 2 -0.59 24.41 -8.44
N GLY A 3 -1.74 24.71 -7.85
CA GLY A 3 -2.51 23.80 -7.01
C GLY A 3 -3.27 22.79 -7.85
N VAL A 4 -2.78 21.54 -7.89
CA VAL A 4 -3.59 20.41 -8.34
C VAL A 4 -4.71 20.21 -7.31
N HIS A 5 -5.96 20.36 -7.74
CA HIS A 5 -7.11 20.12 -6.89
C HIS A 5 -7.48 18.64 -6.92
N PHE A 6 -7.40 17.97 -5.77
CA PHE A 6 -7.83 16.59 -5.61
C PHE A 6 -9.25 16.53 -5.05
N VAL A 7 -10.04 15.59 -5.56
CA VAL A 7 -11.34 15.19 -5.04
C VAL A 7 -11.17 13.86 -4.32
N GLU A 8 -11.62 13.80 -3.08
CA GLU A 8 -11.61 12.57 -2.28
C GLU A 8 -12.89 11.77 -2.57
N ARG A 9 -12.79 10.46 -2.76
CA ARG A 9 -13.97 9.58 -2.90
C ARG A 9 -14.85 9.63 -1.65
N HIS A 10 -14.21 9.64 -0.48
CA HIS A 10 -14.86 9.83 0.80
C HIS A 10 -14.21 11.00 1.51
N HIS A 11 -14.97 12.06 1.77
CA HIS A 11 -14.49 13.16 2.62
C HIS A 11 -14.30 12.66 4.06
N LYS A 12 -13.51 13.39 4.85
CA LYS A 12 -13.13 13.03 6.24
C LYS A 12 -14.24 12.37 7.07
N HIS A 13 -15.38 13.04 7.24
CA HIS A 13 -16.48 12.51 8.06
C HIS A 13 -17.06 11.19 7.50
N ALA A 14 -17.25 11.08 6.19
CA ALA A 14 -17.73 9.83 5.58
C ALA A 14 -16.72 8.69 5.74
N TYR A 15 -15.42 9.01 5.68
CA TYR A 15 -14.37 8.01 5.92
C TYR A 15 -14.31 7.57 7.40
N GLN A 16 -14.53 8.49 8.35
CA GLN A 16 -14.61 8.17 9.78
C GLN A 16 -15.78 7.24 10.09
N ASN A 17 -16.97 7.50 9.54
CA ASN A 17 -18.11 6.60 9.69
C ASN A 17 -17.83 5.20 9.13
N LYS A 18 -17.04 5.10 8.05
CA LYS A 18 -16.60 3.79 7.52
C LYS A 18 -15.65 3.06 8.47
N ILE A 19 -14.80 3.80 9.18
CA ILE A 19 -13.94 3.21 10.22
C ILE A 19 -14.80 2.63 11.34
N GLU A 20 -15.84 3.35 11.79
CA GLU A 20 -16.77 2.86 12.82
C GLU A 20 -17.44 1.55 12.38
N GLN A 21 -17.94 1.47 11.15
CA GLN A 21 -18.52 0.24 10.58
C GLN A 21 -17.49 -0.91 10.50
N CYS A 22 -16.24 -0.60 10.14
CA CYS A 22 -15.19 -1.62 10.16
C CYS A 22 -14.94 -2.12 11.59
N LEU A 23 -14.93 -1.25 12.59
CA LEU A 23 -14.73 -1.64 13.99
C LEU A 23 -15.90 -2.50 14.49
N GLU A 24 -17.14 -2.15 14.17
CA GLU A 24 -18.32 -2.96 14.49
C GLU A 24 -18.18 -4.39 13.93
N ALA A 25 -17.83 -4.54 12.65
CA ALA A 25 -17.60 -5.84 12.04
C ALA A 25 -16.46 -6.64 12.71
N LEU A 26 -15.40 -5.96 13.18
CA LEU A 26 -14.33 -6.61 13.95
C LEU A 26 -14.82 -7.08 15.32
N PHE A 27 -15.68 -6.31 16.00
CA PHE A 27 -16.24 -6.67 17.30
C PHE A 27 -17.26 -7.81 17.21
N ASP A 28 -18.05 -7.84 16.14
CA ASP A 28 -19.02 -8.91 15.87
C ASP A 28 -18.32 -10.22 15.42
N GLY A 29 -17.02 -10.16 15.14
CA GLY A 29 -16.21 -11.31 14.75
C GLY A 29 -16.31 -11.67 13.27
N ASP A 30 -16.81 -10.75 12.43
CA ASP A 30 -16.93 -10.96 10.98
C ASP A 30 -15.55 -10.97 10.28
N SER A 31 -14.55 -10.33 10.88
CA SER A 31 -13.18 -10.33 10.39
C SER A 31 -12.18 -10.10 11.53
N TYR A 32 -10.90 -10.42 11.29
CA TYR A 32 -9.80 -10.09 12.19
C TYR A 32 -9.08 -8.79 11.79
N GLU A 33 -9.10 -8.42 10.49
CA GLU A 33 -8.50 -7.19 9.98
C GLU A 33 -9.20 -6.73 8.70
N LEU A 34 -9.42 -5.42 8.58
CA LEU A 34 -10.01 -4.79 7.40
C LEU A 34 -9.07 -3.70 6.86
N CYS A 35 -8.65 -3.83 5.60
CA CYS A 35 -7.85 -2.81 4.91
C CYS A 35 -8.76 -1.77 4.24
N LEU A 36 -9.21 -0.78 5.01
CA LEU A 36 -9.99 0.33 4.48
C LEU A 36 -9.09 1.30 3.69
N THR A 37 -9.51 1.67 2.47
CA THR A 37 -8.78 2.59 1.59
C THR A 37 -9.67 3.73 1.10
N ASN A 38 -9.05 4.88 0.81
CA ASN A 38 -9.70 6.02 0.15
C ASN A 38 -9.00 6.32 -1.19
N MET A 39 -9.69 6.99 -2.10
CA MET A 39 -9.16 7.36 -3.41
C MET A 39 -9.17 8.87 -3.57
N LEU A 40 -8.06 9.42 -4.04
CA LEU A 40 -7.95 10.79 -4.52
C LEU A 40 -7.96 10.78 -6.04
N SER A 41 -8.79 11.62 -6.66
CA SER A 41 -8.82 11.83 -8.10
C SER A 41 -8.62 13.30 -8.43
N THR A 42 -8.09 13.58 -9.62
CA THR A 42 -7.98 14.94 -10.13
C THR A 42 -8.16 14.91 -11.63
N VAL A 43 -8.69 15.99 -12.19
CA VAL A 43 -8.68 16.23 -13.62
C VAL A 43 -7.55 17.21 -13.89
N GLN A 44 -6.61 16.79 -14.72
CA GLN A 44 -5.50 17.61 -15.15
C GLN A 44 -5.39 17.50 -16.67
N GLU A 45 -5.48 18.65 -17.33
CA GLU A 45 -5.18 18.76 -18.74
C GLU A 45 -3.65 18.62 -18.92
N HIS A 46 -3.23 17.95 -19.99
CA HIS A 46 -1.82 17.83 -20.37
C HIS A 46 -0.90 17.14 -19.35
N VAL A 47 -1.34 16.03 -18.73
CA VAL A 47 -0.41 15.16 -17.99
C VAL A 47 0.36 14.29 -18.97
N ASP A 48 1.70 14.37 -18.95
CA ASP A 48 2.57 13.34 -19.53
C ASP A 48 2.78 12.19 -18.51
N PRO A 49 2.17 11.01 -18.73
CA PRO A 49 2.22 9.92 -17.76
C PRO A 49 3.62 9.34 -17.57
N LEU A 50 4.48 9.38 -18.60
CA LEU A 50 5.84 8.87 -18.48
C LEU A 50 6.69 9.81 -17.62
N SER A 51 6.58 11.12 -17.83
CA SER A 51 7.22 12.11 -16.95
C SER A 51 6.71 12.02 -15.51
N LEU A 52 5.41 11.80 -15.31
CA LEU A 52 4.83 11.56 -13.99
C LEU A 52 5.43 10.33 -13.32
N TYR A 53 5.52 9.20 -14.04
CA TYR A 53 6.14 7.98 -13.53
C TYR A 53 7.62 8.18 -13.20
N ASN A 54 8.38 8.86 -14.07
CA ASN A 54 9.80 9.15 -13.82
C ASN A 54 9.99 9.99 -12.55
N LYS A 55 9.09 10.94 -12.30
CA LYS A 55 9.09 11.71 -11.05
C LYS A 55 8.73 10.81 -9.86
N LEU A 56 7.67 9.99 -9.98
CA LEU A 56 7.24 9.05 -8.95
C LEU A 56 8.39 8.12 -8.51
N ARG A 57 9.09 7.52 -9.48
CA ARG A 57 10.21 6.60 -9.23
C ARG A 57 11.39 7.26 -8.51
N ARG A 58 11.58 8.58 -8.67
CA ARG A 58 12.62 9.34 -7.96
C ARG A 58 12.21 9.70 -6.54
N VAL A 59 10.96 10.12 -6.34
CA VAL A 59 10.48 10.61 -5.02
C VAL A 59 10.02 9.49 -4.09
N ASN A 60 9.54 8.37 -4.65
CA ASN A 60 9.09 7.20 -3.92
C ASN A 60 9.64 5.94 -4.63
N PRO A 61 10.94 5.66 -4.53
CA PRO A 61 11.50 4.46 -5.15
C PRO A 61 10.96 3.20 -4.46
N ALA A 62 10.44 2.26 -5.26
CA ALA A 62 9.95 0.99 -4.74
C ALA A 62 10.40 -0.20 -5.63
N PRO A 63 10.69 -1.38 -5.04
CA PRO A 63 11.28 -2.52 -5.75
C PRO A 63 10.38 -3.09 -6.86
N TYR A 64 9.06 -2.93 -6.75
CA TYR A 64 8.08 -3.43 -7.72
C TYR A 64 7.37 -2.29 -8.46
N SER A 65 8.12 -1.21 -8.75
CA SER A 65 7.61 -0.08 -9.53
C SER A 65 7.46 -0.44 -11.02
N ALA A 66 6.39 0.04 -11.66
CA ALA A 66 6.13 -0.25 -13.07
C ALA A 66 5.41 0.91 -13.77
N TYR A 67 5.68 1.09 -15.06
CA TYR A 67 4.87 1.90 -15.96
C TYR A 67 4.24 0.96 -17.00
N MET A 68 2.92 1.02 -17.14
CA MET A 68 2.17 0.18 -18.09
C MET A 68 1.24 1.06 -18.90
N ASP A 69 1.34 0.97 -20.24
CA ASP A 69 0.49 1.73 -21.16
C ASP A 69 -0.46 0.78 -21.91
N PHE A 70 -1.71 0.75 -21.46
CA PHE A 70 -2.76 -0.08 -22.08
C PHE A 70 -3.56 0.66 -23.16
N SER A 71 -3.20 1.91 -23.50
CA SER A 71 -3.97 2.73 -24.44
C SER A 71 -4.02 2.14 -25.85
N LYS A 72 -2.97 1.42 -26.26
CA LYS A 72 -2.86 0.82 -27.60
C LYS A 72 -3.57 -0.53 -27.74
N CYS A 73 -3.71 -1.29 -26.65
CA CYS A 73 -4.21 -2.66 -26.71
C CYS A 73 -5.71 -2.76 -26.41
N ILE A 74 -6.17 -2.08 -25.36
CA ILE A 74 -7.53 -2.25 -24.83
C ILE A 74 -8.26 -0.92 -24.61
N LYS A 75 -7.79 0.18 -25.23
CA LYS A 75 -8.20 1.57 -24.90
C LYS A 75 -8.20 1.80 -23.37
N GLY A 76 -7.26 1.15 -22.69
CA GLY A 76 -7.17 1.11 -21.24
C GLY A 76 -6.37 2.27 -20.66
N PRO A 77 -6.28 2.34 -19.32
CA PRO A 77 -5.53 3.39 -18.65
C PRO A 77 -4.02 3.24 -18.87
N LYS A 78 -3.30 4.32 -18.54
CA LYS A 78 -1.86 4.26 -18.28
C LYS A 78 -1.67 4.18 -16.77
N ILE A 79 -0.86 3.24 -16.31
CA ILE A 79 -0.64 2.95 -14.89
C ILE A 79 0.77 3.36 -14.52
N CYS A 80 0.89 4.23 -13.50
CA CYS A 80 2.14 4.56 -12.83
C CYS A 80 2.13 3.89 -11.45
N CYS A 81 2.91 2.83 -11.27
CA CYS A 81 2.93 2.02 -10.06
C CYS A 81 4.24 2.20 -9.28
N SER A 82 4.13 2.27 -7.96
CA SER A 82 5.24 2.34 -7.01
C SER A 82 4.97 1.38 -5.84
N SER A 83 4.94 0.07 -6.12
CA SER A 83 4.62 -0.94 -5.11
C SER A 83 5.83 -1.32 -4.24
N PRO A 84 5.73 -1.24 -2.90
CA PRO A 84 6.77 -1.70 -1.98
C PRO A 84 6.76 -3.22 -1.79
N GLU A 85 5.66 -3.89 -2.11
CA GLU A 85 5.38 -5.26 -1.68
C GLU A 85 5.22 -6.22 -2.86
N ARG A 86 5.70 -7.46 -2.67
CA ARG A 86 5.49 -8.55 -3.62
C ARG A 86 4.29 -9.35 -3.20
N PHE A 87 3.27 -9.34 -4.05
CA PHE A 87 2.13 -10.24 -3.91
C PHE A 87 2.56 -11.71 -4.08
N LEU A 88 3.06 -12.08 -5.26
CA LEU A 88 3.49 -13.45 -5.54
C LEU A 88 4.58 -13.48 -6.63
N SER A 89 5.52 -14.41 -6.51
CA SER A 89 6.47 -14.80 -7.56
C SER A 89 6.53 -16.31 -7.64
N GLY A 90 6.71 -16.85 -8.85
CA GLY A 90 6.74 -18.29 -9.10
C GLY A 90 7.89 -18.67 -10.02
N THR A 91 8.38 -19.89 -9.84
CA THR A 91 9.43 -20.49 -10.65
C THR A 91 8.89 -21.68 -11.43
N ARG A 92 9.56 -22.07 -12.52
CA ARG A 92 9.11 -23.17 -13.39
C ARG A 92 9.06 -24.54 -12.68
N ASN A 93 9.81 -24.71 -11.59
CA ASN A 93 9.80 -25.94 -10.79
C ASN A 93 8.73 -25.90 -9.67
N GLY A 94 7.81 -24.93 -9.69
CA GLY A 94 6.67 -24.86 -8.78
C GLY A 94 6.95 -24.17 -7.45
N ARG A 95 8.13 -23.59 -7.22
CA ARG A 95 8.35 -22.78 -5.99
C ARG A 95 7.66 -21.44 -6.12
N LEU A 96 6.84 -21.11 -5.13
CA LEU A 96 6.15 -19.83 -4.97
C LEU A 96 6.78 -19.02 -3.82
N GLU A 97 6.79 -17.70 -3.96
CA GLU A 97 7.30 -16.75 -2.95
C GLU A 97 6.37 -15.53 -2.86
N ALA A 98 5.85 -15.25 -1.66
CA ALA A 98 5.18 -14.00 -1.30
C ALA A 98 6.00 -13.26 -0.24
N LYS A 99 5.87 -11.93 -0.15
CA LYS A 99 6.56 -11.13 0.87
C LYS A 99 5.59 -10.16 1.54
N PRO A 100 4.67 -10.66 2.39
CA PRO A 100 3.71 -9.81 3.07
C PRO A 100 4.42 -8.77 3.95
N ILE A 101 3.87 -7.56 4.02
CA ILE A 101 4.36 -6.51 4.92
C ILE A 101 3.23 -6.09 5.86
N LYS A 102 3.51 -6.10 7.17
CA LYS A 102 2.65 -5.56 8.22
C LYS A 102 3.50 -4.84 9.26
N GLY A 103 2.91 -3.84 9.89
CA GLY A 103 3.62 -2.87 10.70
C GLY A 103 4.28 -1.79 9.85
N THR A 104 4.07 -0.52 10.22
CA THR A 104 4.64 0.63 9.52
C THR A 104 4.95 1.72 10.52
N ALA A 105 6.20 2.19 10.50
CA ALA A 105 6.64 3.33 11.30
C ALA A 105 7.32 4.37 10.39
N ARG A 106 7.09 5.65 10.70
CA ARG A 106 7.73 6.74 9.97
C ARG A 106 9.22 6.80 10.34
N ARG A 107 10.09 6.84 9.33
CA ARG A 107 11.53 7.03 9.50
C ARG A 107 11.87 8.41 10.06
N ASP A 108 12.90 8.48 10.89
CA ASP A 108 13.58 9.73 11.24
C ASP A 108 14.83 9.88 10.37
N LEU A 109 14.77 10.78 9.39
CA LEU A 109 15.87 11.01 8.45
C LEU A 109 16.91 12.00 8.99
N THR A 110 16.68 12.58 10.16
CA THR A 110 17.53 13.63 10.74
C THR A 110 18.31 13.15 11.95
N ASP A 111 17.80 12.16 12.69
CA ASP A 111 18.46 11.56 13.84
C ASP A 111 18.45 10.02 13.73
N SER A 112 19.61 9.45 13.45
CA SER A 112 19.80 8.00 13.30
C SER A 112 19.55 7.23 14.60
N THR A 113 19.78 7.84 15.76
CA THR A 113 19.56 7.20 17.06
C THR A 113 18.07 7.07 17.31
N ASN A 114 17.32 8.13 17.04
CA ASN A 114 15.87 8.09 17.15
C ASN A 114 15.25 7.16 16.09
N ASP A 115 15.76 7.13 14.86
CA ASP A 115 15.32 6.19 13.82
C ASP A 115 15.50 4.73 14.24
N ALA A 116 16.65 4.40 14.84
CA ALA A 116 16.91 3.07 15.39
C ALA A 116 15.92 2.72 16.52
N ARG A 117 15.60 3.68 17.39
CA ARG A 117 14.60 3.49 18.45
C ARG A 117 13.20 3.27 17.88
N ILE A 118 12.81 4.00 16.83
CA ILE A 118 11.52 3.80 16.15
C ILE A 118 11.43 2.39 15.57
N ALA A 119 12.50 1.93 14.91
CA ALA A 119 12.58 0.58 14.37
C ALA A 119 12.48 -0.48 15.47
N ASP A 120 13.18 -0.28 16.59
CA ASP A 120 13.14 -1.18 17.75
C ASP A 120 11.75 -1.24 18.39
N CYS A 121 11.07 -0.09 18.52
CA CYS A 121 9.69 -0.04 19.00
C CYS A 121 8.74 -0.81 18.08
N LEU A 122 8.88 -0.68 16.75
CA LEU A 122 8.06 -1.43 15.79
C LEU A 122 8.34 -2.94 15.88
N TYR A 123 9.61 -3.32 16.02
CA TYR A 123 10.01 -4.73 16.13
C TYR A 123 9.45 -5.42 17.38
N HIS A 124 9.37 -4.68 18.49
CA HIS A 124 8.86 -5.17 19.78
C HIS A 124 7.34 -4.96 19.97
N SER A 125 6.64 -4.38 19.00
CA SER A 125 5.20 -4.19 19.08
C SER A 125 4.47 -5.54 18.97
N GLU A 126 3.80 -5.94 20.05
CA GLU A 126 2.99 -7.17 20.09
C GLU A 126 1.88 -7.15 19.04
N LYS A 127 1.25 -5.99 18.84
CA LYS A 127 0.19 -5.79 17.85
C LYS A 127 0.72 -6.03 16.43
N ASP A 128 1.79 -5.34 16.04
CA ASP A 128 2.32 -5.42 14.67
C ASP A 128 2.86 -6.84 14.37
N ARG A 129 3.45 -7.50 15.38
CA ARG A 129 3.86 -8.90 15.28
C ARG A 129 2.68 -9.84 15.08
N ALA A 130 1.58 -9.65 15.81
CA ALA A 130 0.38 -10.47 15.67
C ALA A 130 -0.26 -10.29 14.28
N GLU A 131 -0.38 -9.05 13.78
CA GLU A 131 -0.87 -8.77 12.43
C GLU A 131 0.03 -9.39 11.35
N ASN A 132 1.36 -9.30 11.52
CA ASN A 132 2.30 -9.92 10.58
C ASN A 132 2.21 -11.44 10.57
N LEU A 133 2.08 -12.07 11.73
CA LEU A 133 1.92 -13.53 11.83
C LEU A 133 0.62 -13.98 11.16
N MET A 134 -0.48 -13.28 11.43
CA MET A 134 -1.79 -13.59 10.85
C MET A 134 -1.77 -13.55 9.31
N ILE A 135 -1.17 -12.52 8.69
CA ILE A 135 -1.11 -12.46 7.21
C ILE A 135 -0.17 -13.51 6.62
N VAL A 136 0.91 -13.85 7.33
CA VAL A 136 1.82 -14.93 6.91
C VAL A 136 1.10 -16.26 6.94
N ASP A 137 0.33 -16.54 8.00
CA ASP A 137 -0.42 -17.78 8.12
C ASP A 137 -1.57 -17.87 7.11
N LEU A 138 -2.26 -16.76 6.81
CA LEU A 138 -3.24 -16.69 5.73
C LEU A 138 -2.60 -17.05 4.38
N LEU A 139 -1.47 -16.42 4.04
CA LEU A 139 -0.78 -16.70 2.78
C LEU A 139 -0.21 -18.12 2.70
N ARG A 140 0.20 -18.70 3.83
CA ARG A 140 0.59 -20.12 3.87
C ARG A 140 -0.59 -21.04 3.56
N ASN A 141 -1.76 -20.76 4.14
CA ASN A 141 -2.98 -21.49 3.84
C ASN A 141 -3.36 -21.38 2.35
N ASP A 142 -3.33 -20.16 1.80
CA ASP A 142 -3.66 -19.90 0.39
C ASP A 142 -2.72 -20.63 -0.60
N LEU A 143 -1.45 -20.82 -0.23
CA LEU A 143 -0.44 -21.42 -1.09
C LEU A 143 -0.30 -22.94 -0.93
N GLY A 144 -0.85 -23.54 0.12
CA GLY A 144 -0.84 -24.99 0.39
C GLY A 144 0.45 -25.51 1.00
#